data_AF-A0A396CG74-F1
#
_entry.id   AF-A0A396CG74-F1
#
_cell.length_a   1.000
_cell.length_b   1.000
_cell.length_c   1.000
_cell.angle_alpha   90.00
_cell.angle_beta   90.00
_cell.angle_gamma   90.00
#
_symmetry.space_group_name_H-M   'P 1'
#
loop_
_entity.id
_entity.type
_entity.pdbx_description
1 polymer ?
#
loop_
_entity_poly.entity_id
_entity_poly.type
_entity_poly.pdbx_seq_one_letter_code
_entity_poly.pdbx_strand_id
1 'polypeptide(L)'
;MRADDETAAELVAKCQENGWLMRGGYPWQDDPYLEEYPYEFAKAGSVEELRVFFAHGNWAIRQGIVYEDLAFVQQVDGGDEWWTLKRTDEGWIAFESWSFGGIVREPARFEHAIDCMHYATPEQCSSLDYMKAQLPLDGAARRARESIQQLNKTADPPARSARTEVR
;
A
#
# COMPACT_ATOMS: atom_id res chain seq x y z
N MET A 1 4.52 -10.19 1.47
CA MET A 1 5.36 -10.73 0.37
C MET A 1 6.18 -9.57 -0.20
N ARG A 2 7.33 -9.78 -0.85
CA ARG A 2 8.05 -8.69 -1.54
C ARG A 2 7.41 -8.45 -2.93
N ALA A 3 7.41 -7.23 -3.42
CA ALA A 3 7.09 -6.95 -4.82
C ALA A 3 8.10 -7.65 -5.75
N ASP A 4 7.68 -8.01 -6.97
CA ASP A 4 8.58 -8.54 -7.99
C ASP A 4 9.61 -7.49 -8.45
N ASP A 5 10.74 -7.97 -8.97
CA ASP A 5 11.90 -7.13 -9.28
C ASP A 5 11.61 -6.10 -10.38
N GLU A 6 10.73 -6.43 -11.34
CA GLU A 6 10.30 -5.52 -12.41
C GLU A 6 9.50 -4.35 -11.82
N THR A 7 8.44 -4.65 -11.06
CA THR A 7 7.64 -3.62 -10.39
C THR A 7 8.50 -2.76 -9.45
N ALA A 8 9.40 -3.39 -8.69
CA ALA A 8 10.31 -2.67 -7.81
C ALA A 8 11.22 -1.72 -8.60
N ALA A 9 11.79 -2.16 -9.72
CA ALA A 9 12.65 -1.32 -10.55
C ALA A 9 11.89 -0.13 -11.16
N GLU A 10 10.66 -0.34 -11.64
CA GLU A 10 9.79 0.73 -12.13
C GLU A 10 9.52 1.78 -11.04
N LEU A 11 9.20 1.34 -9.82
CA LEU A 11 8.94 2.24 -8.69
C LEU A 11 10.21 2.99 -8.25
N VAL A 12 11.39 2.35 -8.25
CA VAL A 12 12.66 3.05 -7.99
C VAL A 12 12.89 4.14 -9.03
N ALA A 13 12.67 3.83 -10.31
CA ALA A 13 12.81 4.81 -11.38
C ALA A 13 11.83 5.98 -11.16
N LYS A 14 10.57 5.70 -10.85
CA LYS A 14 9.57 6.73 -10.56
C LYS A 14 9.91 7.59 -9.35
N CYS A 15 10.46 6.99 -8.29
CA CYS A 15 10.90 7.72 -7.10
C CYS A 15 12.00 8.75 -7.41
N GLN A 16 12.77 8.59 -8.49
CA GLN A 16 13.78 9.58 -8.86
C GLN A 16 13.17 10.92 -9.33
N GLU A 17 11.88 10.94 -9.67
CA GLU A 17 11.17 12.16 -10.05
C GLU A 17 10.67 12.97 -8.83
N ASN A 18 10.65 12.35 -7.65
CA ASN A 18 10.22 12.99 -6.40
C ASN A 18 11.45 13.39 -5.57
N GLY A 19 11.62 14.70 -5.35
CA GLY A 19 12.77 15.25 -4.61
C GLY A 19 12.94 14.73 -3.17
N TRP A 20 11.86 14.23 -2.54
CA TRP A 20 11.93 13.59 -1.23
C TRP A 20 12.43 12.15 -1.30
N LEU A 21 12.10 11.44 -2.38
CA LEU A 21 12.36 10.01 -2.50
C LEU A 21 13.63 9.71 -3.30
N MET A 22 14.03 10.58 -4.22
CA MET A 22 15.19 10.39 -5.10
C MET A 22 16.50 10.19 -4.33
N ARG A 23 17.48 9.56 -4.97
CA ARG A 23 18.86 9.47 -4.45
C ARG A 23 19.45 10.85 -4.26
N GLY A 24 20.09 11.11 -3.12
CA GLY A 24 20.55 12.45 -2.74
C GLY A 24 19.43 13.49 -2.62
N GLY A 25 18.19 13.05 -2.38
CA GLY A 25 17.02 13.91 -2.21
C GLY A 25 17.08 14.81 -0.97
N TYR A 26 16.03 15.61 -0.77
CA TYR A 26 15.96 16.61 0.31
C TYR A 26 16.33 16.09 1.71
N PRO A 27 15.89 14.89 2.15
CA PRO A 27 16.20 14.38 3.49
C PRO A 27 17.69 14.23 3.80
N TRP A 28 18.54 14.10 2.79
CA TRP A 28 19.99 13.86 2.94
C TRP A 28 20.84 15.10 2.68
N GLN A 29 20.23 16.26 2.45
CA GLN A 29 20.99 17.50 2.20
C GLN A 29 21.50 18.14 3.49
N ASP A 30 20.81 17.93 4.61
CA ASP A 30 21.12 18.59 5.88
C ASP A 30 22.16 17.83 6.73
N ASP A 31 22.28 16.51 6.56
CA ASP A 31 23.24 15.67 7.28
C ASP A 31 24.09 14.82 6.30
N PRO A 32 25.37 15.19 6.07
CA PRO A 32 26.25 14.46 5.15
C PRO A 32 26.68 13.07 5.67
N TYR A 33 26.37 12.73 6.93
CA TYR A 33 26.67 11.43 7.52
C TYR A 33 25.46 10.50 7.59
N LEU A 34 24.26 11.00 7.26
CA LEU A 34 23.06 10.19 7.24
C LEU A 34 23.12 9.21 6.06
N GLU A 35 23.11 7.92 6.34
CA GLU A 35 23.05 6.88 5.31
C GLU A 35 21.70 6.91 4.59
N GLU A 36 21.73 6.73 3.28
CA GLU A 36 20.52 6.66 2.47
C GLU A 36 19.74 5.36 2.72
N TYR A 37 18.47 5.50 3.12
CA TYR A 37 17.57 4.36 3.24
C TYR A 37 17.39 3.64 1.89
N PRO A 38 17.39 2.29 1.86
CA PRO A 38 17.17 1.54 0.64
C PRO A 38 15.71 1.66 0.17
N TYR A 39 15.49 1.41 -1.12
CA TYR A 39 14.13 1.21 -1.64
C TYR A 39 13.66 -0.20 -1.35
N GLU A 40 12.54 -0.32 -0.66
CA GLU A 40 11.95 -1.61 -0.30
C GLU A 40 10.45 -1.60 -0.52
N PHE A 41 9.96 -2.54 -1.33
CA PHE A 41 8.53 -2.62 -1.67
C PHE A 41 7.95 -3.96 -1.25
N ALA A 42 6.98 -3.91 -0.35
CA ALA A 42 6.11 -5.04 -0.04
C ALA A 42 5.02 -5.18 -1.12
N LYS A 43 4.37 -6.35 -1.13
CA LYS A 43 3.19 -6.65 -1.92
C LYS A 43 2.11 -7.19 -0.99
N ALA A 44 0.96 -6.54 -1.02
CA ALA A 44 -0.28 -7.01 -0.41
C ALA A 44 -1.07 -7.84 -1.43
N GLY A 45 -1.52 -9.02 -1.03
CA GLY A 45 -2.43 -9.86 -1.82
C GLY A 45 -3.91 -9.57 -1.56
N SER A 46 -4.23 -8.72 -0.59
CA SER A 46 -5.61 -8.31 -0.27
C SER A 46 -5.63 -6.94 0.40
N VAL A 47 -6.80 -6.29 0.39
CA VAL A 47 -7.01 -5.00 1.08
C VAL A 47 -6.75 -5.11 2.58
N GLU A 48 -7.06 -6.25 3.20
CA GLU A 48 -6.78 -6.47 4.62
C GLU A 48 -5.28 -6.55 4.92
N GLU A 49 -4.48 -7.22 4.07
CA GLU A 49 -3.01 -7.22 4.20
C GLU A 49 -2.44 -5.80 4.04
N LEU A 50 -2.99 -5.03 3.10
CA LEU A 50 -2.61 -3.62 2.92
C LEU A 50 -2.95 -2.78 4.17
N ARG A 51 -4.13 -2.99 4.76
CA ARG A 51 -4.55 -2.32 6.00
C ARG A 51 -3.64 -2.66 7.16
N VAL A 52 -3.29 -3.94 7.33
CA VAL A 52 -2.35 -4.41 8.38
C VAL A 52 -0.97 -3.79 8.20
N PHE A 53 -0.49 -3.65 6.95
CA PHE A 53 0.78 -2.99 6.67
C PHE A 53 0.78 -1.54 7.16
N PHE A 54 -0.23 -0.75 6.82
CA PHE A 54 -0.32 0.64 7.30
C PHE A 54 -0.53 0.73 8.81
N ALA A 55 -1.28 -0.20 9.41
CA ALA A 55 -1.50 -0.23 10.86
C ALA A 55 -0.23 -0.52 11.68
N HIS A 56 0.78 -1.18 11.09
CA HIS A 56 2.06 -1.42 11.75
C HIS A 56 2.82 -0.10 12.01
N GLY A 57 2.75 0.84 11.07
CA GLY A 57 3.41 2.14 11.17
C GLY A 57 4.95 2.06 11.25
N ASN A 58 5.56 3.22 11.58
CA ASN A 58 7.00 3.39 11.75
C ASN A 58 7.82 2.94 10.52
N TRP A 59 7.30 3.23 9.33
CA TRP A 59 7.96 2.91 8.07
C TRP A 59 8.99 3.99 7.73
N ALA A 60 10.16 3.55 7.29
CA ALA A 60 11.21 4.44 6.84
C ALA A 60 10.87 5.04 5.48
N ILE A 61 11.45 6.19 5.18
CA ILE A 61 11.36 6.77 3.83
C ILE A 61 11.81 5.77 2.76
N ARG A 62 11.17 5.79 1.57
CA ARG A 62 11.38 4.86 0.44
C ARG A 62 10.90 3.42 0.67
N GLN A 63 10.40 3.09 1.85
CA GLN A 63 9.63 1.88 2.02
C GLN A 63 8.23 2.09 1.44
N GLY A 64 7.71 1.05 0.81
CA GLY A 64 6.40 1.14 0.17
C GLY A 64 5.71 -0.20 0.05
N ILE A 65 4.48 -0.15 -0.43
CA ILE A 65 3.67 -1.33 -0.66
C ILE A 65 2.89 -1.21 -1.96
N VAL A 66 2.81 -2.33 -2.67
CA VAL A 66 2.03 -2.48 -3.90
C VAL A 66 0.78 -3.30 -3.62
N TYR A 67 -0.34 -2.83 -4.13
CA TYR A 67 -1.61 -3.54 -4.15
C TYR A 67 -2.25 -3.40 -5.53
N GLU A 68 -2.29 -4.50 -6.29
CA GLU A 68 -2.80 -4.54 -7.66
C GLU A 68 -2.15 -3.46 -8.57
N ASP A 69 -2.89 -2.41 -8.93
CA ASP A 69 -2.43 -1.29 -9.75
C ASP A 69 -2.12 -0.03 -8.93
N LEU A 70 -2.09 -0.14 -7.61
CA LEU A 70 -1.73 0.94 -6.68
C LEU A 70 -0.36 0.67 -6.05
N ALA A 71 0.37 1.75 -5.82
CA ALA A 71 1.55 1.72 -4.98
C ALA A 71 1.57 2.93 -4.04
N PHE A 72 2.12 2.73 -2.86
CA PHE A 72 2.24 3.75 -1.83
C PHE A 72 3.68 3.76 -1.34
N VAL A 73 4.35 4.91 -1.42
CA VAL A 73 5.75 5.04 -1.00
C VAL A 73 5.85 6.08 0.10
N GLN A 74 6.39 5.68 1.26
CA GLN A 74 6.58 6.58 2.38
C GLN A 74 7.56 7.70 2.00
N GLN A 75 7.10 8.95 2.08
CA GLN A 75 7.90 10.15 1.76
C GLN A 75 8.29 10.96 3.00
N VAL A 76 7.73 10.63 4.16
CA VAL A 76 8.13 11.22 5.46
C VAL A 76 8.60 10.11 6.38
N ASP A 77 9.87 10.17 6.79
CA ASP A 77 10.50 9.15 7.63
C ASP A 77 9.78 9.01 8.99
N GLY A 78 9.33 7.79 9.33
CA GLY A 78 8.55 7.51 10.53
C GLY A 78 7.16 8.18 10.57
N GLY A 79 6.76 8.86 9.50
CA GLY A 79 5.50 9.60 9.40
C GLY A 79 4.34 8.76 8.88
N ASP A 80 3.31 9.45 8.40
CA ASP A 80 2.12 8.85 7.78
C ASP A 80 1.74 9.65 6.53
N GLU A 81 2.72 9.89 5.66
CA GLU A 81 2.54 10.63 4.42
C GLU A 81 3.07 9.80 3.27
N TRP A 82 2.16 9.28 2.48
CA TRP A 82 2.42 8.28 1.46
C TRP A 82 2.21 8.86 0.09
N TRP A 83 3.24 8.80 -0.74
CA TRP A 83 3.16 9.16 -2.14
C TRP A 83 2.38 8.08 -2.89
N THR A 84 1.16 8.43 -3.32
CA THR A 84 0.22 7.48 -3.92
C THR A 84 0.36 7.46 -5.44
N LEU A 85 0.48 6.25 -5.98
CA LEU A 85 0.79 5.98 -7.36
C LEU A 85 -0.26 5.04 -7.96
N LYS A 86 -0.56 5.24 -9.25
CA LYS A 86 -1.46 4.41 -10.07
C LYS A 86 -0.67 3.85 -11.26
N ARG A 87 -0.79 2.55 -11.53
CA ARG A 87 -0.19 1.89 -12.69
C ARG A 87 -1.01 2.17 -13.94
N THR A 88 -0.32 2.44 -15.04
CA THR A 88 -0.87 2.64 -16.38
C THR A 88 -0.05 1.83 -17.39
N ASP A 89 -0.48 1.80 -18.65
CA ASP A 89 0.28 1.17 -19.74
C ASP A 89 1.63 1.88 -20.00
N GLU A 90 1.76 3.14 -19.59
CA GLU A 90 2.98 3.95 -19.75
C GLU A 90 3.87 3.97 -18.48
N GLY A 91 3.47 3.23 -17.44
CA GLY A 91 4.17 3.19 -16.14
C GLY A 91 3.36 3.79 -15.00
N TRP A 92 4.05 4.26 -13.96
CA TRP A 92 3.42 4.77 -12.75
C TRP A 92 3.17 6.28 -12.81
N ILE A 93 1.94 6.69 -12.52
CA ILE A 93 1.59 8.10 -12.31
C ILE A 93 1.41 8.37 -10.83
N ALA A 94 1.95 9.48 -10.34
CA ALA A 94 1.68 9.96 -9.00
C ALA A 94 0.47 10.90 -9.05
N PHE A 95 -0.40 10.84 -8.05
CA PHE A 95 -1.56 11.72 -8.03
C PHE A 95 -1.78 12.47 -6.71
N GLU A 96 -1.50 11.88 -5.55
CA GLU A 96 -1.68 12.59 -4.28
C GLU A 96 -0.82 12.00 -3.15
N SER A 97 -0.64 12.79 -2.09
CA SER A 97 -0.16 12.31 -0.79
C SER A 97 -1.34 11.84 0.06
N TRP A 98 -1.22 10.68 0.71
CA TRP A 98 -2.25 10.14 1.60
C TRP A 98 -1.73 9.84 2.99
N SER A 99 -2.56 10.06 4.00
CA SER A 99 -2.32 9.63 5.38
C SER A 99 -3.28 8.49 5.75
N PHE A 100 -2.74 7.36 6.20
CA PHE A 100 -3.51 6.13 6.43
C PHE A 100 -3.77 5.82 7.91
N GLY A 101 -2.96 6.35 8.83
CA GLY A 101 -2.96 6.03 10.26
C GLY A 101 -4.30 6.28 10.98
N GLY A 102 -5.09 7.25 10.51
CA GLY A 102 -6.46 7.45 10.98
C GLY A 102 -7.44 6.42 10.41
N ILE A 103 -7.47 6.29 9.09
CA ILE A 103 -8.47 5.52 8.35
C ILE A 103 -8.30 4.00 8.51
N VAL A 104 -7.10 3.49 8.79
CA VAL A 104 -6.87 2.05 9.07
C VAL A 104 -7.64 1.50 10.27
N ARG A 105 -8.10 2.39 11.16
CA ARG A 105 -8.95 2.07 12.33
C ARG A 105 -10.42 1.87 11.96
N GLU A 106 -10.81 2.27 10.75
CA GLU A 106 -12.15 2.17 10.20
C GLU A 106 -12.12 1.26 8.95
N PRO A 107 -12.15 -0.09 9.09
CA PRO A 107 -11.92 -1.01 7.97
C PRO A 107 -12.78 -0.72 6.73
N ALA A 108 -14.08 -0.47 6.92
CA ALA A 108 -14.98 -0.15 5.81
C ALA A 108 -14.60 1.16 5.08
N ARG A 109 -14.09 2.15 5.81
CA ARG A 109 -13.66 3.43 5.22
C ARG A 109 -12.34 3.26 4.48
N PHE A 110 -11.41 2.50 5.06
CA PHE A 110 -10.14 2.14 4.42
C PHE A 110 -10.38 1.38 3.12
N GLU A 111 -11.17 0.30 3.18
CA GLU A 111 -11.55 -0.50 2.01
C GLU A 111 -12.21 0.37 0.94
N HIS A 112 -13.15 1.24 1.33
CA HIS A 112 -13.79 2.14 0.38
C HIS A 112 -12.81 3.07 -0.33
N ALA A 113 -11.84 3.65 0.39
CA ALA A 113 -10.82 4.51 -0.20
C ALA A 113 -9.92 3.77 -1.18
N ILE A 114 -9.44 2.57 -0.80
CA ILE A 114 -8.62 1.72 -1.68
C ILE A 114 -9.40 1.31 -2.93
N ASP A 115 -10.67 0.92 -2.77
CA ASP A 115 -11.51 0.56 -3.91
C ASP A 115 -11.71 1.76 -4.85
N CYS A 116 -11.97 2.95 -4.33
CA CYS A 116 -12.12 4.17 -5.13
C CYS A 116 -10.84 4.47 -5.94
N MET A 117 -9.67 4.38 -5.33
CA MET A 117 -8.38 4.57 -6.03
C MET A 117 -8.14 3.48 -7.09
N HIS A 118 -8.45 2.22 -6.76
CA HIS A 118 -8.23 1.07 -7.62
C HIS A 118 -9.17 1.09 -8.85
N TYR A 119 -10.44 1.48 -8.68
CA TYR A 119 -11.38 1.54 -9.80
C TYR A 119 -11.38 2.87 -10.56
N ALA A 120 -10.73 3.90 -10.03
CA ALA A 120 -10.56 5.16 -10.74
C ALA A 120 -9.66 4.99 -11.97
N THR A 121 -9.99 5.71 -13.04
CA THR A 121 -9.11 5.83 -14.20
C THR A 121 -7.88 6.70 -13.85
N PRO A 122 -6.79 6.59 -14.61
CA PRO A 122 -5.62 7.47 -14.42
C PRO A 122 -5.96 8.96 -14.46
N GLU A 123 -6.92 9.35 -15.30
CA GLU A 123 -7.42 10.73 -15.39
C GLU A 123 -8.16 11.15 -14.12
N GLN A 124 -9.00 10.28 -13.56
CA GLN A 124 -9.71 10.54 -12.30
C GLN A 124 -8.76 10.62 -11.11
N CYS A 125 -7.70 9.79 -11.09
CA CYS A 125 -6.61 9.92 -10.12
C CYS A 125 -5.95 11.29 -10.27
N SER A 126 -5.55 11.65 -11.50
CA SER A 126 -4.86 12.92 -11.79
C SER A 126 -5.70 14.15 -11.49
N SER A 127 -7.03 14.09 -11.68
CA SER A 127 -7.96 15.18 -11.36
C SER A 127 -8.43 15.19 -9.90
N LEU A 128 -7.98 14.22 -9.08
CA LEU A 128 -8.41 14.01 -7.70
C LEU A 128 -9.92 13.74 -7.55
N ASP A 129 -10.56 13.22 -8.59
CA ASP A 129 -11.97 12.82 -8.59
C ASP A 129 -12.18 11.33 -8.31
N TYR A 130 -11.12 10.60 -7.97
CA TYR A 130 -11.15 9.15 -7.73
C TYR A 130 -12.11 8.74 -6.58
N MET A 131 -12.35 9.60 -5.59
CA MET A 131 -13.36 9.33 -4.54
C MET A 131 -14.81 9.39 -5.03
N LYS A 132 -15.05 9.96 -6.22
CA LYS A 132 -16.36 9.95 -6.89
C LYS A 132 -16.49 8.76 -7.84
N ALA A 133 -15.44 7.96 -8.01
CA ALA A 133 -15.47 6.83 -8.92
C ALA A 133 -16.57 5.85 -8.50
N GLN A 134 -17.44 5.54 -9.45
CA GLN A 134 -18.54 4.62 -9.21
C GLN A 134 -18.00 3.20 -9.21
N LEU A 135 -18.09 2.54 -8.05
CA LEU A 135 -17.62 1.18 -7.89
C LEU A 135 -18.36 0.25 -8.86
N PRO A 136 -17.66 -0.51 -9.72
CA PRO A 136 -18.30 -1.49 -10.58
C PRO A 136 -19.04 -2.56 -9.76
N LEU A 137 -20.04 -3.21 -10.37
CA LEU A 137 -20.71 -4.38 -9.78
C LEU A 137 -19.69 -5.46 -9.36
N ASP A 138 -18.59 -5.58 -10.11
CA ASP A 138 -17.50 -6.50 -9.82
C ASP A 138 -16.73 -6.13 -8.54
N GLY A 139 -16.63 -4.84 -8.19
CA GLY A 139 -16.07 -4.39 -6.92
C GLY A 139 -16.94 -4.78 -5.73
N ALA A 140 -18.26 -4.68 -5.88
CA ALA A 140 -19.19 -5.20 -4.87
C ALA A 140 -19.09 -6.74 -4.74
N ALA A 141 -18.92 -7.44 -5.86
CA ALA A 141 -18.73 -8.89 -5.86
C ALA A 141 -17.40 -9.32 -5.24
N ARG A 142 -16.31 -8.57 -5.47
CA ARG A 142 -15.01 -8.80 -4.81
C ARG A 142 -15.13 -8.68 -3.30
N ARG A 143 -15.74 -7.60 -2.80
CA ARG A 143 -16.00 -7.41 -1.35
C ARG A 143 -16.81 -8.55 -0.74
N ALA A 144 -17.83 -9.03 -1.45
CA ALA A 144 -18.61 -10.18 -1.00
C ALA A 144 -17.75 -11.46 -0.91
N ARG A 145 -16.86 -11.71 -1.88
CA ARG A 145 -15.95 -12.88 -1.87
C ARG A 145 -14.92 -12.80 -0.75
N GLU A 146 -14.30 -11.64 -0.55
CA GLU A 146 -13.33 -11.41 0.52
C GLU A 146 -13.98 -11.59 1.91
N SER A 147 -15.20 -11.07 2.08
CA SER A 147 -15.99 -11.25 3.31
C SER A 147 -16.24 -12.73 3.61
N ILE A 148 -16.63 -13.52 2.59
CA ILE A 148 -16.85 -14.97 2.74
C ILE A 148 -15.55 -15.69 3.11
N GLN A 149 -14.42 -15.35 2.49
CA GLN A 149 -13.13 -15.96 2.81
C GLN A 149 -12.67 -15.63 4.23
N GLN A 150 -12.89 -14.40 4.70
CA GLN A 150 -12.58 -14.00 6.07
C GLN A 150 -13.44 -14.77 7.09
N LEU A 151 -14.75 -14.86 6.84
CA LEU A 151 -15.66 -15.65 7.67
C LEU A 151 -15.20 -17.10 7.80
N ASN A 152 -14.79 -17.72 6.69
CA ASN A 152 -14.28 -19.09 6.67
C ASN A 152 -12.96 -19.23 7.45
N LYS A 153 -12.04 -18.26 7.34
CA LYS A 153 -10.79 -18.25 8.13
C LYS A 153 -11.04 -18.12 9.64
N THR A 154 -12.05 -17.34 10.06
CA THR A 154 -12.42 -17.22 11.48
C THR A 154 -13.20 -18.43 12.02
N ALA A 155 -13.83 -19.20 11.14
CA ALA A 155 -14.60 -20.39 11.53
C ALA A 155 -13.73 -21.64 11.78
N ASP A 156 -12.50 -21.68 11.26
CA ASP A 156 -11.53 -22.74 11.52
C ASP A 156 -10.50 -22.30 12.60
N PRO A 157 -10.70 -22.63 13.89
CA PRO A 157 -9.70 -22.33 14.91
C PRO A 157 -8.43 -23.18 14.70
N PRO A 158 -7.23 -22.67 15.03
CA PRO A 158 -6.01 -23.46 14.91
C PRO A 158 -6.09 -24.66 15.86
N ALA A 159 -5.97 -25.87 15.29
CA ALA A 159 -5.93 -27.11 16.06
C ALA A 159 -4.76 -27.05 17.06
N ARG A 160 -5.09 -26.90 18.34
CA ARG A 160 -4.14 -26.91 19.45
C ARG A 160 -3.55 -28.32 19.53
N SER A 161 -2.34 -28.51 18.98
CA SER A 161 -1.59 -29.76 19.16
C SER A 161 -1.19 -29.88 20.63
N ALA A 162 -2.01 -30.58 21.41
CA ALA A 162 -1.64 -31.06 22.73
C ALA A 162 -0.60 -32.17 22.54
N ARG A 163 0.68 -31.84 22.72
CA ARG A 163 1.71 -32.85 23.01
C ARG A 163 1.48 -33.33 24.43
N THR A 164 0.77 -34.44 24.56
CA THR A 164 0.74 -35.24 25.78
C THR A 164 2.08 -35.95 25.92
N GLU A 165 2.84 -35.58 26.94
CA GLU A 165 3.97 -36.38 27.44
C GLU A 165 3.49 -37.77 27.85
N VAL A 166 4.22 -38.82 27.48
CA VAL A 166 4.23 -40.06 28.25
C VAL A 166 5.68 -40.49 28.44
N ARG A 167 6.01 -40.60 29.72
CA ARG A 167 7.28 -40.98 30.34
C ARG A 167 7.60 -42.46 30.17
#